data_AF-A0A414HZR2-F1
#
_entry.id   AF-A0A414HZR2-F1
#
_cell.length_a   1.000
_cell.length_b   1.000
_cell.length_c   1.000
_cell.angle_alpha   90.00
_cell.angle_beta   90.00
_cell.angle_gamma   90.00
#
_symmetry.space_group_name_H-M   'P 1'
#
loop_
_entity.id
_entity.type
_entity.pdbx_description
1 polymer ?
#
loop_
_entity_poly.entity_id
_entity_poly.type
_entity_poly.pdbx_seq_one_letter_code
_entity_poly.pdbx_strand_id
1 'polypeptide(L)'
;MKLLRRMNKSNNRKNSGFTLVELVIVMAIMGILGLAVVGFIGTSTKQYKYASKDVDLQYEAQLTMNQIGDLIIDAQKGVKYEPATVAAPVEVASVNPEAGYIATASAEEASSEEASSEETSSDSKLIIYNKDCTYNIIYRPSEHKIYLRKDTLDPATGAVKADGQGKESLMAENVIGFTPDLSEAESKNSVGLVVDFKAGDKKYTSKQNFTMRNKVPTGADVEYVAPVEPEGIRIYYKGKDVTNGTVYYEMKKTNNNLKFTDKILGGKYDSKNVTWDHSGNKNGGYFNANGDVYDVQLMSDETTDQLVITVTSKDDTSLTAKVTVNVAHPINILHCDADKHFNLGQTHQLLIDEWELKNSSLNGKYQVKDFVWHMEVESVSSTGATEHKGDISFKMGDDGKLIYGPEGNGEPDGIFKFSSNEIAGETGAQGKPDDPKYKNYLNYYILGYQQNKEMHITLGTAFLTGEKLNISVWLGLEDMPEFKSNTITFYTY
;
A
#
# COMPACT_ATOMS: atom_id res chain seq x y z
N MET A 1 -20.01 60.23 -77.07
CA MET A 1 -21.27 59.64 -76.54
C MET A 1 -21.21 59.78 -75.02
N LYS A 2 -21.83 60.70 -74.28
CA LYS A 2 -23.14 61.37 -74.31
C LYS A 2 -24.36 60.43 -74.29
N LEU A 3 -25.01 60.45 -73.11
CA LEU A 3 -26.46 60.29 -72.84
C LEU A 3 -26.97 58.84 -72.90
N LEU A 4 -27.93 58.38 -72.09
CA LEU A 4 -28.67 58.88 -70.94
C LEU A 4 -29.62 57.74 -70.54
N ARG A 5 -30.14 57.85 -69.31
CA ARG A 5 -31.51 57.48 -68.89
C ARG A 5 -31.83 55.98 -68.76
N ARG A 6 -32.00 55.48 -67.52
CA ARG A 6 -33.20 55.62 -66.63
C ARG A 6 -34.36 54.79 -67.19
N MET A 7 -35.20 54.07 -66.45
CA MET A 7 -35.57 54.06 -65.02
C MET A 7 -36.51 52.84 -64.86
N ASN A 8 -36.43 52.07 -63.76
CA ASN A 8 -37.29 52.19 -62.57
C ASN A 8 -38.55 51.31 -62.59
N LYS A 9 -38.62 50.38 -61.63
CA LYS A 9 -39.88 50.05 -60.96
C LYS A 9 -39.63 49.79 -59.47
N SER A 10 -39.62 50.90 -58.72
CA SER A 10 -40.31 51.08 -57.43
C SER A 10 -40.68 49.82 -56.65
N ASN A 11 -40.00 49.59 -55.53
CA ASN A 11 -40.62 49.04 -54.31
C ASN A 11 -40.42 50.04 -53.18
N ASN A 12 -41.44 50.85 -52.93
CA ASN A 12 -41.57 51.69 -51.75
C ASN A 12 -41.59 50.82 -50.49
N ARG A 13 -40.44 50.64 -49.83
CA ARG A 13 -40.42 50.35 -48.39
C ARG A 13 -40.50 51.69 -47.66
N LYS A 14 -41.61 51.92 -46.97
CA LYS A 14 -41.79 53.06 -46.06
C LYS A 14 -40.70 52.97 -44.99
N ASN A 15 -39.74 53.88 -45.00
CA ASN A 15 -38.88 54.12 -43.84
C ASN A 15 -39.75 54.80 -42.78
N SER A 16 -40.32 54.02 -41.86
CA SER A 16 -40.83 54.57 -40.60
C SER A 16 -39.62 54.99 -39.77
N GLY A 17 -39.31 56.29 -39.76
CA GLY A 17 -38.40 56.84 -38.77
C GLY A 17 -38.94 56.58 -37.36
N PHE A 18 -38.04 56.30 -36.42
CA PHE A 18 -38.38 56.03 -35.02
C PHE A 18 -39.28 57.14 -34.46
N THR A 19 -40.43 56.77 -33.92
CA THR A 19 -41.27 57.71 -33.18
C THR A 19 -40.60 58.06 -31.86
N LEU A 20 -40.82 59.27 -31.36
CA LEU A 20 -40.22 59.73 -30.09
C LEU A 20 -40.62 58.82 -28.92
N VAL A 21 -41.81 58.24 -28.97
CA VAL A 21 -42.31 57.27 -27.99
C VAL A 21 -41.51 55.96 -28.03
N GLU A 22 -41.23 55.41 -29.22
CA GLU A 22 -40.41 54.20 -29.36
C GLU A 22 -38.98 54.43 -28.86
N LEU A 23 -38.39 55.61 -29.10
CA LEU A 23 -37.06 55.97 -28.60
C LEU A 23 -37.02 55.98 -27.06
N VAL A 24 -38.04 56.59 -26.43
CA VAL A 24 -38.14 56.67 -24.96
C VAL A 24 -38.34 55.28 -24.35
N ILE A 25 -39.16 54.43 -24.98
CA ILE A 25 -39.36 53.05 -24.51
C ILE A 25 -38.04 52.24 -24.60
N VAL A 26 -37.29 52.38 -25.69
CA VAL A 26 -35.98 51.70 -25.83
C VAL A 26 -34.99 52.19 -24.78
N MET A 27 -34.92 53.50 -24.52
CA MET A 27 -34.05 54.04 -23.45
C MET A 27 -34.46 53.55 -22.07
N ALA A 28 -35.77 53.44 -21.78
CA ALA A 28 -36.26 52.91 -20.51
C ALA A 28 -35.91 51.42 -20.33
N ILE A 29 -36.09 50.60 -21.37
CA ILE A 29 -35.74 49.18 -21.35
C ILE A 29 -34.23 49.00 -21.20
N MET A 30 -33.42 49.76 -21.93
CA MET A 30 -31.96 49.71 -21.82
C MET A 30 -31.45 50.20 -20.46
N GLY A 31 -32.12 51.17 -19.85
CA GLY A 31 -31.81 51.63 -18.49
C GLY A 31 -32.07 50.54 -17.43
N ILE A 32 -33.23 49.87 -17.52
CA ILE A 32 -33.58 48.77 -16.59
C ILE A 32 -32.65 47.56 -16.81
N LEU A 33 -32.40 47.18 -18.06
CA LEU A 33 -31.48 46.09 -18.39
C LEU A 33 -30.04 46.41 -17.98
N GLY A 34 -29.59 47.65 -18.16
CA GLY A 34 -28.27 48.12 -17.73
C GLY A 34 -28.08 48.04 -16.21
N LEU A 35 -29.08 48.48 -15.44
CA LEU A 35 -29.06 48.37 -13.98
C LEU A 35 -29.09 46.92 -13.50
N ALA A 36 -29.88 46.05 -14.13
CA ALA A 36 -29.93 44.63 -13.81
C ALA A 36 -28.60 43.94 -14.08
N VAL A 37 -27.96 44.20 -15.22
CA VAL A 37 -26.66 43.62 -15.59
C VAL A 37 -25.54 44.11 -14.68
N VAL A 38 -25.49 45.41 -14.36
CA VAL A 38 -24.48 45.96 -13.41
C VAL A 38 -24.70 45.41 -12.00
N GLY A 39 -25.94 45.30 -11.54
CA GLY A 39 -26.28 44.68 -10.25
C GLY A 39 -25.89 43.20 -10.20
N PHE A 40 -26.15 42.45 -11.27
CA PHE A 40 -25.79 41.04 -11.37
C PHE A 40 -24.27 40.83 -11.44
N ILE A 41 -23.53 41.64 -12.21
CA ILE A 41 -22.06 41.59 -12.27
C ILE A 41 -21.44 42.02 -10.93
N GLY A 42 -21.97 43.05 -10.27
CA GLY A 42 -21.48 43.52 -8.96
C GLY A 42 -21.70 42.52 -7.82
N THR A 43 -22.84 41.83 -7.82
CA THR A 43 -23.13 40.77 -6.84
C THR A 43 -22.36 39.49 -7.15
N SER A 44 -22.24 39.12 -8.42
CA SER A 44 -21.46 37.94 -8.86
C SER A 44 -19.96 38.09 -8.61
N THR A 45 -19.37 39.26 -8.85
CA THR A 45 -17.95 39.52 -8.56
C THR A 45 -17.64 39.52 -7.07
N LYS A 46 -18.57 40.02 -6.23
CA LYS A 46 -18.47 39.88 -4.78
C LYS A 46 -18.56 38.41 -4.37
N GLN A 47 -19.57 37.67 -4.84
CA GLN A 47 -19.72 36.24 -4.52
C GLN A 47 -18.52 35.41 -4.97
N TYR A 48 -17.95 35.66 -6.15
CA TYR A 48 -16.75 34.98 -6.63
C TYR A 48 -15.52 35.27 -5.76
N LYS A 49 -15.33 36.53 -5.33
CA LYS A 49 -14.29 36.89 -4.35
C LYS A 49 -14.55 36.28 -2.97
N TYR A 50 -15.80 36.12 -2.54
CA TYR A 50 -16.16 35.50 -1.27
C TYR A 50 -15.99 33.97 -1.27
N ALA A 51 -16.32 33.30 -2.38
CA ALA A 51 -16.13 31.86 -2.55
C ALA A 51 -14.64 31.52 -2.75
N SER A 52 -13.90 32.35 -3.51
CA SER A 52 -12.44 32.20 -3.67
C SER A 52 -11.74 32.27 -2.32
N LYS A 53 -12.04 33.27 -1.48
CA LYS A 53 -11.39 33.41 -0.15
C LYS A 53 -11.60 32.22 0.78
N ASP A 54 -12.75 31.56 0.71
CA ASP A 54 -13.04 30.37 1.53
C ASP A 54 -12.21 29.16 1.05
N VAL A 55 -12.15 28.97 -0.27
CA VAL A 55 -11.31 27.94 -0.91
C VAL A 55 -9.82 28.21 -0.70
N ASP A 56 -9.40 29.47 -0.78
CA ASP A 56 -8.01 29.90 -0.60
C ASP A 56 -7.55 29.65 0.85
N LEU A 57 -8.39 29.96 1.84
CA LEU A 57 -8.11 29.66 3.26
C LEU A 57 -8.01 28.16 3.53
N GLN A 58 -8.90 27.35 2.95
CA GLN A 58 -8.86 25.89 3.08
C GLN A 58 -7.59 25.31 2.45
N TYR A 59 -7.21 25.80 1.27
CA TYR A 59 -6.00 25.39 0.58
C TYR A 59 -4.73 25.75 1.38
N GLU A 60 -4.65 26.99 1.87
CA GLU A 60 -3.56 27.47 2.72
C GLU A 60 -3.46 26.62 4.00
N ALA A 61 -4.58 26.38 4.68
CA ALA A 61 -4.63 25.56 5.88
C ALA A 61 -4.17 24.12 5.65
N GLN A 62 -4.53 23.51 4.51
CA GLN A 62 -4.07 22.16 4.17
C GLN A 62 -2.57 22.13 3.90
N LEU A 63 -2.04 23.13 3.18
CA LEU A 63 -0.61 23.23 2.90
C LEU A 63 0.20 23.42 4.19
N THR A 64 -0.23 24.34 5.05
CA THR A 64 0.41 24.60 6.36
C THR A 64 0.37 23.35 7.23
N MET A 65 -0.77 22.65 7.30
CA MET A 65 -0.88 21.41 8.07
C MET A 65 0.02 20.30 7.54
N ASN A 66 0.11 20.13 6.21
CA ASN A 66 0.98 19.12 5.62
C ASN A 66 2.46 19.44 5.92
N GLN A 67 2.87 20.70 5.74
CA GLN A 67 4.25 21.11 6.00
C GLN A 67 4.65 20.93 7.47
N ILE A 68 3.80 21.35 8.41
CA ILE A 68 4.05 21.16 9.85
C ILE A 68 3.99 19.68 10.22
N GLY A 69 3.01 18.96 9.67
CA GLY A 69 2.81 17.53 9.85
C GLY A 69 4.03 16.71 9.44
N ASP A 70 4.60 16.99 8.27
CA ASP A 70 5.81 16.33 7.79
C ASP A 70 6.98 16.50 8.77
N LEU A 71 7.18 17.71 9.31
CA LEU A 71 8.22 17.98 10.30
C LEU A 71 7.97 17.24 11.63
N ILE A 72 6.73 17.20 12.11
CA ILE A 72 6.35 16.45 13.32
C ILE A 72 6.54 14.94 13.12
N ILE A 73 6.12 14.41 11.98
CA ILE A 73 6.25 12.98 11.64
C ILE A 73 7.73 12.57 11.60
N ASP A 74 8.58 13.43 11.02
CA ASP A 74 10.01 13.20 10.87
C ASP A 74 10.85 13.58 12.10
N ALA A 75 10.22 13.95 13.23
CA ALA A 75 10.93 14.28 14.46
C ALA A 75 11.85 13.13 14.92
N GLN A 76 13.12 13.45 15.20
CA GLN A 76 14.12 12.44 15.55
C GLN A 76 14.56 12.47 17.02
N LYS A 77 14.55 13.65 17.66
CA LYS A 77 15.09 13.83 19.02
C LYS A 77 14.12 14.39 20.03
N GLY A 78 13.09 15.12 19.59
CA GLY A 78 12.07 15.63 20.50
C GLY A 78 11.15 16.66 19.87
N VAL A 79 10.03 16.91 20.53
CA VAL A 79 9.08 17.98 20.15
C VAL A 79 8.73 18.80 21.38
N LYS A 80 8.92 20.11 21.30
CA LYS A 80 8.68 21.07 22.38
C LYS A 80 7.74 22.16 21.90
N TYR A 81 6.82 22.60 22.74
CA TYR A 81 5.99 23.77 22.49
C TYR A 81 6.28 24.85 23.52
N GLU A 82 6.61 26.04 23.03
CA GLU A 82 6.79 27.27 23.81
C GLU A 82 5.59 28.18 23.54
N PRO A 83 4.62 28.26 24.47
CA PRO A 83 3.48 29.15 24.32
C PRO A 83 3.93 30.62 24.38
N ALA A 84 3.12 31.49 23.80
CA ALA A 84 3.32 32.93 23.93
C ALA A 84 3.27 33.30 25.43
N THR A 85 4.32 33.94 25.93
CA THR A 85 4.32 34.54 27.26
C THR A 85 3.44 35.78 27.24
N VAL A 86 2.25 35.69 27.81
CA VAL A 86 1.47 36.88 28.16
C VAL A 86 2.27 37.61 29.23
N ALA A 87 2.71 38.84 28.97
CA ALA A 87 3.36 39.65 29.99
C ALA A 87 2.40 39.73 31.19
N ALA A 88 2.84 39.24 32.36
CA ALA A 88 2.06 39.40 33.58
C ALA A 88 1.73 40.90 33.71
N PRO A 89 0.47 41.28 33.98
CA PRO A 89 0.17 42.67 34.26
C PRO A 89 1.08 43.08 35.41
N VAL A 90 1.84 44.15 35.21
CA VAL A 90 2.65 44.75 36.26
C VAL A 90 1.72 44.95 37.45
N GLU A 91 1.96 44.23 38.55
CA GLU A 91 1.27 44.47 39.80
C GLU A 91 1.53 45.92 40.19
N VAL A 92 0.60 46.81 39.86
CA VAL A 92 0.51 48.10 40.50
C VAL A 92 0.15 47.77 41.94
N ALA A 93 1.13 47.90 42.82
CA ALA A 93 0.97 47.71 44.25
C ALA A 93 -0.31 48.43 44.72
N SER A 94 -1.36 47.66 45.01
CA SER A 94 -2.59 48.18 45.58
C SER A 94 -2.62 47.79 47.05
N VAL A 95 -2.56 48.85 47.84
CA VAL A 95 -2.82 48.87 49.27
C VAL A 95 -4.22 48.29 49.51
N ASN A 96 -4.31 47.39 50.49
CA ASN A 96 -5.53 46.81 51.06
C ASN A 96 -6.66 47.84 51.22
N PRO A 97 -7.91 47.48 50.90
CA PRO A 97 -8.88 47.39 51.98
C PRO A 97 -9.87 46.22 51.92
N GLU A 98 -10.28 45.84 53.12
CA GLU A 98 -11.29 44.85 53.47
C GLU A 98 -12.72 45.19 52.99
N ALA A 99 -13.51 44.11 52.88
CA ALA A 99 -14.93 43.99 53.18
C ALA A 99 -15.98 44.62 52.24
N GLY A 100 -16.94 43.78 51.83
CA GLY A 100 -18.32 44.19 51.53
C GLY A 100 -18.99 43.47 50.37
N TYR A 101 -20.00 42.64 50.69
CA TYR A 101 -21.13 42.24 49.82
C TYR A 101 -21.76 43.48 49.10
N ILE A 102 -22.58 43.43 48.05
CA ILE A 102 -23.83 42.68 47.79
C ILE A 102 -24.13 42.68 46.26
N ALA A 103 -24.87 41.67 45.79
CA ALA A 103 -25.48 41.50 44.47
C ALA A 103 -26.47 42.59 44.02
N THR A 104 -26.67 42.75 42.70
CA THR A 104 -28.00 42.92 42.06
C THR A 104 -27.93 42.73 40.54
N ALA A 105 -29.03 42.21 39.98
CA ALA A 105 -29.25 41.82 38.60
C ALA A 105 -29.59 42.97 37.63
N SER A 106 -29.47 42.71 36.31
CA SER A 106 -30.49 42.97 35.26
C SER A 106 -29.91 43.44 33.92
N ALA A 107 -30.22 42.65 32.88
CA ALA A 107 -30.57 42.95 31.48
C ALA A 107 -29.82 43.99 30.60
N GLU A 108 -29.81 43.63 29.31
CA GLU A 108 -29.72 44.40 28.06
C GLU A 108 -28.41 44.39 27.25
N GLU A 109 -28.62 44.08 25.97
CA GLU A 109 -27.68 44.12 24.86
C GLU A 109 -27.15 45.55 24.64
N ALA A 110 -25.86 45.67 24.38
CA ALA A 110 -25.32 46.81 23.65
C ALA A 110 -24.09 46.37 22.84
N SER A 111 -24.26 46.43 21.53
CA SER A 111 -23.19 46.56 20.54
C SER A 111 -22.42 47.86 20.78
N SER A 112 -21.11 47.81 20.94
CA SER A 112 -20.22 48.93 20.61
C SER A 112 -18.76 48.50 20.50
N GLU A 113 -18.22 48.73 19.30
CA GLU A 113 -16.89 49.24 18.96
C GLU A 113 -15.63 48.76 19.68
N GLU A 114 -14.75 48.23 18.83
CA GLU A 114 -13.29 48.20 18.86
C GLU A 114 -12.63 49.09 19.92
N ALA A 115 -12.12 48.44 20.96
CA ALA A 115 -10.93 48.90 21.65
C ALA A 115 -9.78 48.01 21.19
N SER A 116 -9.01 48.52 20.23
CA SER A 116 -7.68 48.02 19.89
C SER A 116 -6.77 48.19 21.11
N SER A 117 -6.78 47.22 22.01
CA SER A 117 -5.68 46.99 22.94
C SER A 117 -4.62 46.19 22.20
N GLU A 118 -3.52 46.86 21.83
CA GLU A 118 -2.27 46.21 21.44
C GLU A 118 -1.75 45.39 22.62
N GLU A 119 -2.28 44.18 22.76
CA GLU A 119 -1.60 43.10 23.45
C GLU A 119 -0.31 42.83 22.66
N THR A 120 0.85 43.19 23.21
CA THR A 120 2.14 42.74 22.66
C THR A 120 2.23 41.23 22.86
N SER A 121 1.51 40.49 22.04
CA SER A 121 1.54 39.04 22.02
C SER A 121 2.92 38.61 21.55
N SER A 122 3.68 37.98 22.44
CA SER A 122 4.95 37.36 22.08
C SER A 122 4.72 36.21 21.09
N ASP A 123 5.72 35.93 20.25
CA ASP A 123 5.71 34.78 19.35
C ASP A 123 5.56 33.48 20.17
N SER A 124 4.78 32.53 19.65
CA SER A 124 4.76 31.15 20.15
C SER A 124 5.54 30.25 19.19
N LYS A 125 6.16 29.18 19.71
CA LYS A 125 7.02 28.31 18.91
C LYS A 125 6.73 26.84 19.14
N LEU A 126 6.49 26.10 18.05
CA LEU A 126 6.62 24.65 18.04
C LEU A 126 8.02 24.29 17.53
N ILE A 127 8.78 23.60 18.35
CA ILE A 127 10.18 23.29 18.13
C ILE A 127 10.31 21.79 17.91
N ILE A 128 10.83 21.40 16.75
CA ILE A 128 11.12 20.01 16.41
C ILE A 128 12.64 19.82 16.38
N TYR A 129 13.13 18.97 17.27
CA TYR A 129 14.54 18.63 17.37
C TYR A 129 14.86 17.45 16.46
N ASN A 130 15.73 17.71 15.50
CA ASN A 130 16.35 16.70 14.65
C ASN A 130 17.85 16.62 14.93
N LYS A 131 18.52 15.69 14.25
CA LYS A 131 19.83 15.25 14.68
C LYS A 131 20.94 16.31 14.57
N ASP A 132 20.89 17.12 13.53
CA ASP A 132 21.83 18.18 13.18
C ASP A 132 21.18 19.57 13.07
N CYS A 133 19.86 19.65 13.26
CA CYS A 133 19.11 20.88 13.12
C CYS A 133 17.84 20.90 13.99
N THR A 134 17.34 22.12 14.23
CA THR A 134 16.07 22.37 14.90
C THR A 134 15.17 23.15 13.96
N TYR A 135 13.94 22.68 13.79
CA TYR A 135 12.90 23.42 13.08
C TYR A 135 12.05 24.18 14.07
N ASN A 136 12.02 25.51 13.93
CA ASN A 136 11.17 26.39 14.70
C ASN A 136 10.00 26.81 13.82
N ILE A 137 8.79 26.39 14.19
CA ILE A 137 7.55 26.90 13.62
C ILE A 137 7.08 28.01 14.54
N ILE A 138 7.21 29.25 14.07
CA ILE A 138 7.03 30.46 14.83
C ILE A 138 5.69 31.07 14.43
N TYR A 139 4.71 31.04 15.32
CA TYR A 139 3.47 31.78 15.13
C TYR A 139 3.60 33.17 15.74
N ARG A 140 3.39 34.19 14.90
CA ARG A 140 3.43 35.59 15.29
C ARG A 140 2.03 36.20 15.21
N PRO A 141 1.34 36.35 16.35
CA PRO A 141 -0.04 36.82 16.36
C PRO A 141 -0.19 38.25 15.85
N SER A 142 0.78 39.12 16.13
CA SER A 142 0.78 40.51 15.65
C SER A 142 0.79 40.64 14.13
N GLU A 143 1.39 39.67 13.43
CA GLU A 143 1.46 39.64 11.97
C GLU A 143 0.39 38.75 11.33
N HIS A 144 -0.34 37.95 12.12
CA HIS A 144 -1.24 36.91 11.64
C HIS A 144 -0.55 35.87 10.73
N LYS A 145 0.69 35.51 11.06
CA LYS A 145 1.56 34.70 10.19
C LYS A 145 2.28 33.58 10.95
N ILE A 146 2.55 32.48 10.23
CA ILE A 146 3.45 31.41 10.69
C ILE A 146 4.72 31.43 9.84
N TYR A 147 5.86 31.34 10.50
CA TYR A 147 7.18 31.25 9.90
C TYR A 147 7.87 29.93 10.23
N LEU A 148 8.66 29.40 9.29
CA LEU A 148 9.60 28.30 9.52
C LEU A 148 11.01 28.86 9.61
N ARG A 149 11.77 28.44 10.62
CA ARG A 149 13.20 28.70 10.72
C ARG A 149 13.95 27.41 11.04
N LYS A 150 14.89 27.05 10.17
CA LYS A 150 15.78 25.90 10.37
C LYS A 150 17.10 26.38 10.97
N ASP A 151 17.38 25.99 12.21
CA ASP A 151 18.63 26.30 12.90
C ASP A 151 19.57 25.09 12.84
N THR A 152 20.84 25.30 12.55
CA THR A 152 21.88 24.24 12.52
C THR A 152 22.51 24.10 13.90
N LEU A 153 22.56 22.86 14.40
CA LEU A 153 23.11 22.54 15.71
C LEU A 153 24.59 22.13 15.60
N ASP A 154 25.36 22.45 16.63
CA ASP A 154 26.68 21.89 16.85
C ASP A 154 26.51 20.42 17.30
N PRO A 155 27.07 19.45 16.56
CA PRO A 155 26.93 18.03 16.89
C PRO A 155 27.57 17.64 18.24
N ALA A 156 28.51 18.44 18.76
CA ALA A 156 29.20 18.17 20.02
C ALA A 156 28.46 18.72 21.24
N THR A 157 27.79 19.87 21.11
CA THR A 157 27.13 20.55 22.25
C THR A 157 25.60 20.51 22.19
N GLY A 158 25.01 20.19 21.04
CA GLY A 158 23.56 20.24 20.82
C GLY A 158 22.98 21.65 20.78
N ALA A 159 23.82 22.69 20.89
CA ALA A 159 23.42 24.08 20.83
C ALA A 159 23.40 24.60 19.39
N VAL A 160 22.62 25.66 19.13
CA VAL A 160 22.64 26.36 17.84
C VAL A 160 24.04 26.95 17.61
N LYS A 161 24.64 26.70 16.44
CA LYS A 161 25.94 27.27 16.08
C LYS A 161 25.86 28.81 16.04
N ALA A 162 26.99 29.48 16.25
CA ALA A 162 27.07 30.94 16.22
C ALA A 162 26.62 31.56 14.86
N ASP A 163 26.75 30.81 13.77
CA ASP A 163 26.28 31.13 12.41
C ASP A 163 25.10 30.22 11.96
N GLY A 164 24.55 29.43 12.88
CA GLY A 164 23.61 28.35 12.58
C GLY A 164 22.16 28.79 12.50
N GLN A 165 21.81 30.02 12.88
CA GLN A 165 20.42 30.49 12.79
C GLN A 165 20.01 30.69 11.33
N GLY A 166 18.96 29.97 10.92
CA GLY A 166 18.42 30.09 9.57
C GLY A 166 17.64 31.39 9.37
N LYS A 167 17.34 31.70 8.11
CA LYS A 167 16.39 32.75 7.76
C LYS A 167 14.95 32.25 7.97
N GLU A 168 14.09 33.12 8.49
CA GLU A 168 12.65 32.86 8.58
C GLU A 168 12.03 32.80 7.17
N SER A 169 11.24 31.75 6.92
CA SER A 169 10.49 31.52 5.69
C SER A 169 9.00 31.53 6.01
N LEU A 170 8.21 32.31 5.28
CA LEU A 170 6.77 32.40 5.49
C LEU A 170 6.09 31.07 5.12
N MET A 171 5.36 30.46 6.06
CA MET A 171 4.58 29.23 5.84
C MET A 171 3.10 29.52 5.58
N ALA A 172 2.54 30.51 6.28
CA ALA A 172 1.11 30.79 6.25
C ALA A 172 0.83 32.25 6.60
N GLU A 173 -0.18 32.82 5.95
CA GLU A 173 -0.83 34.09 6.28
C GLU A 173 -2.24 33.85 6.82
N ASN A 174 -2.89 34.92 7.29
CA ASN A 174 -4.27 34.89 7.79
C ASN A 174 -4.48 34.00 9.03
N VAL A 175 -3.44 33.72 9.82
CA VAL A 175 -3.51 32.85 11.00
C VAL A 175 -3.89 33.65 12.25
N ILE A 176 -4.99 33.28 12.90
CA ILE A 176 -5.49 33.89 14.14
C ILE A 176 -5.33 32.98 15.37
N GLY A 177 -4.92 31.72 15.19
CA GLY A 177 -4.69 30.79 16.29
C GLY A 177 -3.75 29.65 15.90
N PHE A 178 -2.88 29.27 16.83
CA PHE A 178 -1.93 28.17 16.67
C PHE A 178 -1.78 27.43 17.99
N THR A 179 -2.35 26.22 18.05
CA THR A 179 -2.45 25.42 19.28
C THR A 179 -1.94 23.99 19.04
N PRO A 180 -0.63 23.76 19.19
CA PRO A 180 -0.07 22.41 19.31
C PRO A 180 -0.45 21.77 20.66
N ASP A 181 -0.75 20.49 20.64
CA ASP A 181 -1.12 19.67 21.80
C ASP A 181 -0.21 18.44 21.87
N LEU A 182 0.62 18.38 22.93
CA LEU A 182 1.56 17.30 23.19
C LEU A 182 1.03 16.29 24.22
N SER A 183 -0.22 16.42 24.68
CA SER A 183 -0.78 15.58 25.76
C SER A 183 -0.88 14.09 25.41
N GLU A 184 -1.11 13.76 24.13
CA GLU A 184 -1.18 12.38 23.65
C GLU A 184 0.17 11.81 23.16
N ALA A 185 1.26 12.58 23.27
CA ALA A 185 2.55 12.18 22.72
C ALA A 185 3.16 10.99 23.47
N GLU A 186 3.08 10.95 24.80
CA GLU A 186 3.63 9.83 25.58
C GLU A 186 2.85 8.52 25.41
N SER A 187 1.51 8.63 25.35
CA SER A 187 0.58 7.50 25.38
C SER A 187 0.29 6.92 24.00
N LYS A 188 0.18 7.76 22.97
CA LYS A 188 -0.21 7.37 21.60
C LYS A 188 0.83 7.73 20.54
N ASN A 189 1.97 8.27 20.93
CA ASN A 189 2.99 8.76 20.00
C ASN A 189 2.44 9.79 19.00
N SER A 190 1.49 10.61 19.44
CA SER A 190 0.77 11.54 18.58
C SER A 190 0.78 12.97 19.10
N VAL A 191 0.98 13.93 18.20
CA VAL A 191 0.90 15.37 18.45
C VAL A 191 -0.36 15.91 17.79
N GLY A 192 -1.23 16.54 18.55
CA GLY A 192 -2.37 17.28 18.04
C GLY A 192 -1.95 18.67 17.56
N LEU A 193 -2.58 19.15 16.51
CA LEU A 193 -2.40 20.52 16.04
C LEU A 193 -3.75 21.11 15.65
N VAL A 194 -4.02 22.32 16.14
CA VAL A 194 -5.15 23.15 15.73
C VAL A 194 -4.60 24.48 15.21
N VAL A 195 -5.00 24.86 14.00
CA VAL A 195 -4.65 26.15 13.40
C VAL A 195 -5.92 26.84 12.93
N ASP A 196 -6.13 28.06 13.40
CA ASP A 196 -7.29 28.89 13.06
C ASP A 196 -6.88 29.98 12.05
N PHE A 197 -7.63 30.06 10.96
CA PHE A 197 -7.43 31.02 9.88
C PHE A 197 -8.62 31.98 9.79
N LYS A 198 -8.36 33.23 9.42
CA LYS A 198 -9.39 34.25 9.16
C LYS A 198 -8.97 35.22 8.06
N ALA A 199 -9.78 35.31 7.01
CA ALA A 199 -9.65 36.33 5.97
C ALA A 199 -10.99 37.08 5.78
N GLY A 200 -11.04 38.34 6.24
CA GLY A 200 -12.30 39.09 6.31
C GLY A 200 -13.28 38.45 7.30
N ASP A 201 -14.51 38.18 6.88
CA ASP A 201 -15.56 37.57 7.71
C ASP A 201 -15.51 36.03 7.72
N LYS A 202 -14.64 35.42 6.91
CA LYS A 202 -14.50 33.97 6.81
C LYS A 202 -13.49 33.45 7.82
N LYS A 203 -13.84 32.35 8.49
CA LYS A 203 -12.97 31.61 9.41
C LYS A 203 -12.89 30.16 8.97
N TYR A 204 -11.71 29.57 9.12
CA TYR A 204 -11.49 28.14 8.89
C TYR A 204 -10.57 27.59 9.96
N THR A 205 -10.95 26.47 10.58
CA THR A 205 -10.15 25.80 11.60
C THR A 205 -9.71 24.45 11.05
N SER A 206 -8.40 24.23 11.00
CA SER A 206 -7.84 22.92 10.68
C SER A 206 -7.40 22.24 11.97
N LYS A 207 -7.80 20.98 12.15
CA LYS A 207 -7.46 20.16 13.31
C LYS A 207 -6.98 18.78 12.84
N GLN A 208 -5.78 18.40 13.23
CA GLN A 208 -5.21 17.12 12.85
C GLN A 208 -4.30 16.57 13.95
N ASN A 209 -4.29 15.24 14.08
CA ASN A 209 -3.32 14.53 14.90
C ASN A 209 -2.27 13.90 13.99
N PHE A 210 -1.00 14.12 14.30
CA PHE A 210 0.13 13.54 13.60
C PHE A 210 0.75 12.45 14.47
N THR A 211 0.86 11.24 13.94
CA THR A 211 1.59 10.15 14.62
C THR A 211 3.07 10.26 14.25
N MET A 212 3.94 10.45 15.24
CA MET A 212 5.38 10.56 15.01
C MET A 212 5.96 9.24 14.51
N ARG A 213 6.94 9.28 13.61
CA ARG A 213 7.58 8.06 13.08
C ARG A 213 8.47 7.36 14.11
N ASN A 214 9.03 8.14 15.03
CA ASN A 214 9.88 7.69 16.12
C ASN A 214 9.22 8.06 17.46
N LYS A 215 9.49 7.29 18.52
CA LYS A 215 9.10 7.69 19.87
C LYS A 215 10.15 8.64 20.43
N VAL A 216 9.80 9.91 20.52
CA VAL A 216 10.71 10.98 20.97
C VAL A 216 10.17 11.66 22.24
N PRO A 217 11.04 12.20 23.11
CA PRO A 217 10.60 12.95 24.28
C PRO A 217 9.82 14.22 23.87
N THR A 218 8.80 14.57 24.67
CA THR A 218 7.94 15.74 24.46
C THR A 218 7.71 16.51 25.74
N GLY A 219 7.64 17.85 25.69
CA GLY A 219 7.38 18.68 26.88
C GLY A 219 8.22 19.96 26.95
N ALA A 220 8.05 20.72 28.04
CA ALA A 220 8.72 22.01 28.25
C ALA A 220 10.22 21.88 28.57
N ASP A 221 10.63 20.76 29.18
CA ASP A 221 12.01 20.51 29.65
C ASP A 221 12.79 19.55 28.73
N VAL A 222 12.38 19.44 27.46
CA VAL A 222 13.08 18.60 26.48
C VAL A 222 14.39 19.29 26.07
N GLU A 223 15.45 19.05 26.85
CA GLU A 223 16.83 19.20 26.38
C GLU A 223 17.27 17.96 25.60
N TYR A 224 18.21 18.16 24.68
CA TYR A 224 18.76 17.10 23.85
C TYR A 224 19.23 15.88 24.68
N VAL A 225 18.48 14.78 24.61
CA VAL A 225 18.92 13.47 25.09
C VAL A 225 19.26 12.62 23.88
N ALA A 226 20.53 12.21 23.77
CA ALA A 226 20.98 11.29 22.72
C ALA A 226 20.21 9.96 22.84
N PRO A 227 19.53 9.49 21.78
CA PRO A 227 18.80 8.23 21.83
C PRO A 227 19.78 7.05 21.92
N VAL A 228 19.51 6.10 22.81
CA VAL A 228 20.03 4.73 22.69
C VAL A 228 18.94 3.89 22.02
N GLU A 229 18.61 4.19 20.76
CA GLU A 229 18.07 3.17 19.86
C GLU A 229 19.28 2.51 19.17
N PRO A 230 19.29 1.18 18.98
CA PRO A 230 20.39 0.54 18.27
C PRO A 230 20.49 1.11 16.87
N GLU A 231 21.62 1.76 16.57
CA GLU A 231 21.98 2.17 15.21
C GLU A 231 21.92 0.95 14.29
N GLY A 232 21.23 1.05 13.16
CA GLY A 232 21.04 -0.09 12.27
C GLY A 232 20.11 0.19 11.12
N ILE A 233 20.06 -0.74 10.17
CA ILE A 233 19.13 -0.69 9.05
C ILE A 233 18.11 -1.81 9.23
N ARG A 234 16.84 -1.50 9.03
CA ARG A 234 15.77 -2.51 8.96
C ARG A 234 15.36 -2.74 7.52
N ILE A 235 15.12 -3.99 7.15
CA ILE A 235 14.58 -4.39 5.84
C ILE A 235 13.14 -4.86 6.05
N TYR A 236 12.23 -4.42 5.20
CA TYR A 236 10.83 -4.83 5.20
C TYR A 236 10.46 -5.52 3.90
N TYR A 237 9.63 -6.56 4.02
CA TYR A 237 8.99 -7.26 2.90
C TYR A 237 7.50 -7.43 3.21
N LYS A 238 6.63 -7.01 2.28
CA LYS A 238 5.16 -6.99 2.48
C LYS A 238 4.74 -6.31 3.81
N GLY A 239 5.47 -5.27 4.21
CA GLY A 239 5.24 -4.50 5.44
C GLY A 239 5.71 -5.17 6.74
N LYS A 240 6.36 -6.35 6.68
CA LYS A 240 6.94 -7.03 7.85
C LYS A 240 8.45 -6.81 7.91
N ASP A 241 9.00 -6.58 9.10
CA ASP A 241 10.44 -6.53 9.33
C ASP A 241 11.04 -7.94 9.13
N VAL A 242 12.02 -8.02 8.22
CA VAL A 242 12.71 -9.26 7.82
C VAL A 242 14.23 -9.13 7.98
N THR A 243 14.68 -8.13 8.73
CA THR A 243 16.09 -7.79 8.95
C THR A 243 16.87 -8.97 9.52
N ASN A 244 17.95 -9.36 8.85
CA ASN A 244 18.82 -10.49 9.18
C ASN A 244 18.08 -11.83 9.30
N GLY A 245 16.88 -11.91 8.72
CA GLY A 245 16.03 -13.09 8.73
C GLY A 245 15.94 -13.77 7.37
N THR A 246 14.93 -14.63 7.24
CA THR A 246 14.66 -15.39 6.03
C THR A 246 13.23 -15.15 5.56
N VAL A 247 13.05 -14.97 4.25
CA VAL A 247 11.74 -14.91 3.60
C VAL A 247 11.62 -16.05 2.62
N TYR A 248 10.42 -16.63 2.53
CA TYR A 248 10.10 -17.68 1.57
C TYR A 248 9.31 -17.07 0.42
N TYR A 249 9.72 -17.38 -0.81
CA TYR A 249 9.07 -16.90 -2.02
C TYR A 249 8.81 -18.07 -2.96
N GLU A 250 7.54 -18.36 -3.21
CA GLU A 250 7.14 -19.34 -4.22
C GLU A 250 7.09 -18.66 -5.59
N MET A 251 7.89 -19.17 -6.53
CA MET A 251 7.87 -18.69 -7.90
C MET A 251 6.56 -19.02 -8.60
N LYS A 252 6.25 -18.21 -9.60
CA LYS A 252 5.13 -18.33 -10.51
C LYS A 252 5.68 -18.53 -11.91
N LYS A 253 4.86 -19.06 -12.83
CA LYS A 253 5.22 -19.19 -14.25
C LYS A 253 5.53 -17.83 -14.90
N THR A 254 4.88 -16.77 -14.44
CA THR A 254 5.12 -15.38 -14.89
C THR A 254 4.97 -14.41 -13.71
N ASN A 255 5.57 -13.22 -13.84
CA ASN A 255 5.47 -12.11 -12.88
C ASN A 255 6.04 -12.41 -11.47
N ASN A 256 7.32 -12.81 -11.43
CA ASN A 256 8.04 -13.03 -10.18
C ASN A 256 8.65 -11.75 -9.62
N ASN A 257 7.82 -10.90 -9.02
CA ASN A 257 8.25 -9.60 -8.51
C ASN A 257 8.23 -9.58 -6.97
N LEU A 258 9.37 -9.25 -6.38
CA LEU A 258 9.54 -9.00 -4.96
C LEU A 258 9.90 -7.52 -4.77
N LYS A 259 9.40 -6.92 -3.69
CA LYS A 259 9.67 -5.53 -3.34
C LYS A 259 10.10 -5.46 -1.88
N PHE A 260 11.31 -4.95 -1.66
CA PHE A 260 11.86 -4.70 -0.34
C PHE A 260 11.94 -3.20 -0.10
N THR A 261 11.83 -2.81 1.15
CA THR A 261 12.06 -1.41 1.56
C THR A 261 12.95 -1.37 2.78
N ASP A 262 13.72 -0.30 2.97
CA ASP A 262 14.53 -0.13 4.17
C ASP A 262 14.02 0.97 5.11
N LYS A 263 14.52 0.96 6.34
CA LYS A 263 14.42 2.05 7.31
C LYS A 263 15.72 2.13 8.10
N ILE A 264 16.44 3.24 7.99
CA ILE A 264 17.59 3.51 8.84
C ILE A 264 17.13 3.96 10.23
N LEU A 265 17.68 3.34 11.27
CA LEU A 265 17.48 3.65 12.69
C LEU A 265 18.69 4.39 13.25
N GLY A 266 18.50 5.23 14.26
CA GLY A 266 19.61 5.92 14.94
C GLY A 266 20.00 7.30 14.39
N GLY A 267 19.09 7.98 13.67
CA GLY A 267 19.05 9.44 13.47
C GLY A 267 20.23 10.14 12.80
N LYS A 268 21.37 9.48 12.57
CA LYS A 268 22.59 10.13 12.07
C LYS A 268 22.64 10.30 10.56
N TYR A 269 21.86 9.53 9.83
CA TYR A 269 21.97 9.32 8.39
C TYR A 269 20.63 9.61 7.70
N ASP A 270 20.66 10.06 6.45
CA ASP A 270 19.43 10.29 5.68
C ASP A 270 18.75 8.96 5.39
N SER A 271 17.47 8.84 5.72
CA SER A 271 16.62 7.65 5.54
C SER A 271 16.56 7.10 4.11
N LYS A 272 17.11 7.80 3.11
CA LYS A 272 17.14 7.39 1.71
C LYS A 272 18.54 7.16 1.14
N ASN A 273 19.58 7.33 1.97
CA ASN A 273 20.97 7.28 1.51
C ASN A 273 21.60 5.90 1.70
N VAL A 274 20.99 4.89 1.06
CA VAL A 274 21.48 3.50 1.08
C VAL A 274 21.94 3.06 -0.31
N THR A 275 22.70 1.97 -0.32
CA THR A 275 23.00 1.17 -1.50
C THR A 275 22.42 -0.22 -1.29
N TRP A 276 21.67 -0.70 -2.29
CA TRP A 276 21.16 -2.07 -2.31
C TRP A 276 22.05 -2.94 -3.18
N ASP A 277 22.28 -4.16 -2.72
CA ASP A 277 23.03 -5.19 -3.42
C ASP A 277 22.36 -6.55 -3.25
N HIS A 278 22.74 -7.52 -4.08
CA HIS A 278 22.23 -8.89 -3.99
C HIS A 278 23.30 -9.91 -4.39
N SER A 279 23.22 -11.11 -3.82
CA SER A 279 24.13 -12.22 -4.13
C SER A 279 23.38 -13.55 -4.26
N GLY A 280 23.85 -14.42 -5.16
CA GLY A 280 23.22 -15.69 -5.52
C GLY A 280 23.50 -16.07 -6.98
N ASN A 281 23.55 -17.37 -7.28
CA ASN A 281 23.73 -17.89 -8.65
C ASN A 281 22.42 -17.80 -9.44
N LYS A 282 22.19 -16.66 -10.10
CA LYS A 282 20.95 -16.35 -10.81
C LYS A 282 21.03 -16.53 -12.32
N ASN A 283 19.91 -16.93 -12.93
CA ASN A 283 19.73 -16.99 -14.38
C ASN A 283 19.17 -15.67 -14.95
N GLY A 284 19.71 -14.53 -14.51
CA GLY A 284 19.27 -13.20 -14.94
C GLY A 284 18.23 -12.58 -14.01
N GLY A 285 17.44 -11.62 -14.52
CA GLY A 285 16.45 -10.86 -13.75
C GLY A 285 16.73 -9.36 -13.70
N TYR A 286 15.72 -8.58 -13.33
CA TYR A 286 15.82 -7.13 -13.21
C TYR A 286 15.85 -6.73 -11.74
N PHE A 287 16.91 -6.03 -11.34
CA PHE A 287 17.13 -5.55 -9.99
C PHE A 287 17.28 -4.05 -10.04
N ASN A 288 16.34 -3.32 -9.44
CA ASN A 288 16.32 -1.87 -9.49
C ASN A 288 16.22 -1.29 -8.09
N ALA A 289 17.20 -0.44 -7.75
CA ALA A 289 17.19 0.32 -6.52
C ALA A 289 16.66 1.74 -6.80
N ASN A 290 15.63 2.15 -6.08
CA ASN A 290 15.09 3.49 -6.15
C ASN A 290 14.95 4.06 -4.73
N GLY A 291 16.04 4.63 -4.22
CA GLY A 291 16.10 5.17 -2.87
C GLY A 291 15.92 4.08 -1.82
N ASP A 292 14.84 4.16 -1.06
CA ASP A 292 14.45 3.25 0.03
C ASP A 292 13.75 1.98 -0.46
N VAL A 293 13.59 1.81 -1.77
CA VAL A 293 12.89 0.69 -2.41
C VAL A 293 13.85 -0.14 -3.25
N TYR A 294 13.75 -1.46 -3.12
CA TYR A 294 14.43 -2.43 -3.97
C TYR A 294 13.43 -3.36 -4.67
N ASP A 295 13.28 -3.19 -5.97
CA ASP A 295 12.44 -4.02 -6.82
C ASP A 295 13.30 -5.16 -7.43
N VAL A 296 12.87 -6.39 -7.17
CA VAL A 296 13.54 -7.61 -7.61
C VAL A 296 12.60 -8.41 -8.50
N GLN A 297 12.97 -8.58 -9.76
CA GLN A 297 12.25 -9.42 -10.71
C GLN A 297 13.10 -10.65 -11.06
N LEU A 298 12.60 -11.82 -10.69
CA LEU A 298 13.20 -13.10 -11.06
C LEU A 298 12.65 -13.56 -12.42
N MET A 299 13.50 -14.14 -13.27
CA MET A 299 13.06 -14.74 -14.53
C MET A 299 12.26 -16.03 -14.27
N SER A 300 11.48 -16.49 -15.26
CA SER A 300 10.69 -17.72 -15.12
C SER A 300 11.54 -19.00 -15.07
N ASP A 301 12.75 -18.95 -15.60
CA ASP A 301 13.78 -20.00 -15.63
C ASP A 301 14.88 -19.79 -14.57
N GLU A 302 14.58 -19.01 -13.53
CA GLU A 302 15.44 -18.90 -12.35
C GLU A 302 15.65 -20.27 -11.71
N THR A 303 16.89 -20.55 -11.29
CA THR A 303 17.30 -21.80 -10.64
C THR A 303 17.91 -21.57 -9.26
N THR A 304 18.01 -20.31 -8.84
CA THR A 304 18.53 -19.89 -7.53
C THR A 304 17.66 -20.42 -6.39
N ASP A 305 18.14 -21.38 -5.61
CA ASP A 305 17.44 -21.81 -4.37
C ASP A 305 17.42 -20.69 -3.30
N GLN A 306 18.43 -19.82 -3.33
CA GLN A 306 18.61 -18.77 -2.33
C GLN A 306 19.26 -17.51 -2.89
N LEU A 307 18.60 -16.37 -2.66
CA LEU A 307 19.12 -15.03 -2.95
C LEU A 307 19.34 -14.30 -1.63
N VAL A 308 20.48 -13.63 -1.45
CA VAL A 308 20.68 -12.73 -0.30
C VAL A 308 20.60 -11.31 -0.80
N ILE A 309 19.72 -10.51 -0.21
CA ILE A 309 19.59 -9.08 -0.47
C ILE A 309 20.25 -8.34 0.68
N THR A 310 21.12 -7.39 0.34
CA THR A 310 21.89 -6.60 1.30
C THR A 310 21.59 -5.13 1.09
N VAL A 311 21.42 -4.40 2.18
CA VAL A 311 21.33 -2.94 2.19
C VAL A 311 22.43 -2.40 3.07
N THR A 312 23.11 -1.37 2.58
CA THR A 312 24.24 -0.74 3.27
C THR A 312 24.09 0.78 3.23
N SER A 313 24.30 1.45 4.35
CA SER A 313 24.27 2.91 4.37
C SER A 313 25.45 3.48 3.57
N LYS A 314 25.20 4.52 2.78
CA LYS A 314 26.25 5.26 2.07
C LYS A 314 27.06 6.14 3.01
N ASP A 315 26.44 6.61 4.08
CA ASP A 315 27.07 7.48 5.06
C ASP A 315 27.92 6.71 6.08
N ASP A 316 27.61 5.43 6.31
CA ASP A 316 28.38 4.54 7.18
C ASP A 316 28.29 3.09 6.67
N THR A 317 29.36 2.65 6.03
CA THR A 317 29.43 1.32 5.42
C THR A 317 29.50 0.18 6.43
N SER A 318 29.70 0.47 7.73
CA SER A 318 29.60 -0.54 8.79
C SER A 318 28.15 -0.90 9.13
N LEU A 319 27.20 -0.02 8.79
CA LEU A 319 25.77 -0.28 8.94
C LEU A 319 25.24 -1.02 7.72
N THR A 320 25.11 -2.33 7.89
CA THR A 320 24.56 -3.22 6.88
C THR A 320 23.48 -4.12 7.48
N ALA A 321 22.47 -4.40 6.69
CA ALA A 321 21.46 -5.40 6.98
C ALA A 321 21.31 -6.32 5.77
N LYS A 322 20.96 -7.57 6.03
CA LYS A 322 20.70 -8.55 4.97
C LYS A 322 19.39 -9.28 5.20
N VAL A 323 18.81 -9.81 4.14
CA VAL A 323 17.71 -10.77 4.20
C VAL A 323 18.00 -11.90 3.24
N THR A 324 17.74 -13.12 3.68
CA THR A 324 17.86 -14.31 2.85
C THR A 324 16.51 -14.66 2.26
N VAL A 325 16.40 -14.72 0.94
CA VAL A 325 15.21 -15.14 0.21
C VAL A 325 15.40 -16.59 -0.20
N ASN A 326 14.65 -17.51 0.40
CA ASN A 326 14.54 -18.88 -0.06
C ASN A 326 13.50 -18.93 -1.18
N VAL A 327 13.92 -19.34 -2.37
CA VAL A 327 13.07 -19.38 -3.55
C VAL A 327 12.61 -20.81 -3.76
N ALA A 328 11.31 -21.03 -3.61
CA ALA A 328 10.67 -22.29 -3.95
C ALA A 328 10.22 -22.23 -5.41
N HIS A 329 10.80 -23.08 -6.25
CA HIS A 329 10.41 -23.19 -7.65
C HIS A 329 9.17 -24.09 -7.76
N PRO A 330 8.07 -23.67 -8.43
CA PRO A 330 6.98 -24.58 -8.76
C PRO A 330 7.51 -25.58 -9.78
N ILE A 331 7.75 -26.80 -9.34
CA ILE A 331 8.34 -27.83 -10.18
C ILE A 331 7.25 -28.41 -11.06
N ASN A 332 7.25 -27.99 -12.34
CA ASN A 332 6.29 -28.45 -13.35
C ASN A 332 6.71 -29.79 -13.97
N ILE A 333 7.08 -30.75 -13.15
CA ILE A 333 7.54 -32.06 -13.62
C ILE A 333 6.39 -32.99 -14.01
N LEU A 334 5.14 -32.67 -13.68
CA LEU A 334 4.01 -33.53 -14.00
C LEU A 334 3.34 -33.09 -15.31
N HIS A 335 3.34 -33.97 -16.31
CA HIS A 335 2.71 -33.75 -17.61
C HIS A 335 1.60 -34.78 -17.87
N CYS A 336 0.65 -34.43 -18.73
CA CYS A 336 -0.38 -35.34 -19.24
C CYS A 336 -0.43 -35.25 -20.77
N ASP A 337 -0.72 -36.38 -21.41
CA ASP A 337 -0.75 -36.54 -22.86
C ASP A 337 -2.03 -36.03 -23.54
N ALA A 338 -3.04 -35.61 -22.78
CA ALA A 338 -4.39 -35.36 -23.29
C ALA A 338 -5.06 -34.09 -22.74
N ASP A 339 -6.19 -33.74 -23.35
CA ASP A 339 -7.10 -32.70 -22.86
C ASP A 339 -7.60 -33.02 -21.45
N LYS A 340 -7.83 -31.98 -20.65
CA LYS A 340 -8.28 -32.10 -19.24
C LYS A 340 -9.71 -32.63 -19.09
N HIS A 341 -10.37 -33.00 -20.18
CA HIS A 341 -11.67 -33.66 -20.18
C HIS A 341 -11.49 -35.16 -20.05
N PHE A 342 -12.23 -35.77 -19.13
CA PHE A 342 -12.06 -37.18 -18.81
C PHE A 342 -13.41 -37.91 -18.83
N ASN A 343 -13.70 -38.52 -19.99
CA ASN A 343 -14.95 -39.24 -20.19
C ASN A 343 -14.88 -40.65 -19.58
N LEU A 344 -16.04 -41.19 -19.23
CA LEU A 344 -16.19 -42.56 -18.80
C LEU A 344 -15.59 -43.54 -19.83
N GLY A 345 -14.81 -44.51 -19.36
CA GLY A 345 -14.12 -45.50 -20.17
C GLY A 345 -12.81 -45.02 -20.82
N GLN A 346 -12.46 -43.73 -20.71
CA GLN A 346 -11.19 -43.24 -21.24
C GLN A 346 -10.02 -43.58 -20.33
N THR A 347 -8.82 -43.59 -20.91
CA THR A 347 -7.54 -43.72 -20.21
C THR A 347 -6.65 -42.54 -20.57
N HIS A 348 -6.02 -41.93 -19.57
CA HIS A 348 -5.07 -40.83 -19.73
C HIS A 348 -3.72 -41.22 -19.15
N GLN A 349 -2.66 -40.74 -19.78
CA GLN A 349 -1.28 -40.98 -19.37
C GLN A 349 -0.73 -39.72 -18.70
N LEU A 350 -0.07 -39.92 -17.56
CA LEU A 350 0.66 -38.91 -16.83
C LEU A 350 2.13 -39.29 -16.73
N LEU A 351 3.01 -38.33 -16.97
CA LEU A 351 4.45 -38.53 -17.00
C LEU A 351 5.17 -37.57 -16.06
N ILE A 352 6.19 -38.09 -15.38
CA ILE A 352 7.21 -37.29 -14.73
C ILE A 352 8.26 -36.91 -15.78
N ASP A 353 8.36 -35.62 -16.08
CA ASP A 353 9.34 -35.06 -17.00
C ASP A 353 10.73 -35.01 -16.34
N GLU A 354 11.58 -35.96 -16.74
CA GLU A 354 12.97 -36.04 -16.28
C GLU A 354 13.83 -34.85 -16.70
N TRP A 355 13.53 -34.21 -17.84
CA TRP A 355 14.28 -33.05 -18.30
C TRP A 355 13.96 -31.85 -17.40
N GLU A 356 12.69 -31.63 -17.09
CA GLU A 356 12.27 -30.60 -16.12
C GLU A 356 12.85 -30.90 -14.72
N LEU A 357 12.87 -32.17 -14.30
CA LEU A 357 13.47 -32.57 -13.02
C LEU A 357 14.97 -32.22 -12.98
N LYS A 358 15.71 -32.52 -14.04
CA LYS A 358 17.15 -32.21 -14.17
C LYS A 358 17.44 -30.71 -14.22
N ASN A 359 16.47 -29.89 -14.63
CA ASN A 359 16.61 -28.43 -14.65
C ASN A 359 15.99 -27.75 -13.43
N SER A 360 15.48 -28.51 -12.46
CA SER A 360 14.88 -28.00 -11.23
C SER A 360 15.87 -27.95 -10.06
N SER A 361 15.45 -27.33 -8.96
CA SER A 361 16.14 -27.32 -7.67
C SER A 361 16.31 -28.71 -7.01
N LEU A 362 15.60 -29.73 -7.52
CA LEU A 362 15.71 -31.12 -7.08
C LEU A 362 16.75 -31.93 -7.85
N ASN A 363 17.39 -31.32 -8.87
CA ASN A 363 18.39 -32.00 -9.68
C ASN A 363 19.53 -32.59 -8.81
N GLY A 364 19.82 -33.87 -9.02
CA GLY A 364 20.85 -34.62 -8.29
C GLY A 364 20.49 -34.95 -6.83
N LYS A 365 19.42 -34.37 -6.27
CA LYS A 365 18.92 -34.68 -4.91
C LYS A 365 17.88 -35.80 -4.94
N TYR A 366 17.02 -35.82 -5.95
CA TYR A 366 15.94 -36.79 -6.09
C TYR A 366 15.89 -37.40 -7.49
N GLN A 367 15.39 -38.62 -7.58
CA GLN A 367 15.12 -39.37 -8.80
C GLN A 367 13.61 -39.56 -8.97
N VAL A 368 13.19 -39.95 -10.18
CA VAL A 368 11.78 -40.20 -10.52
C VAL A 368 11.10 -41.18 -9.57
N LYS A 369 11.82 -42.20 -9.10
CA LYS A 369 11.32 -43.21 -8.15
C LYS A 369 11.03 -42.66 -6.76
N ASP A 370 11.59 -41.52 -6.39
CA ASP A 370 11.47 -40.96 -5.05
C ASP A 370 10.13 -40.21 -4.86
N PHE A 371 9.46 -39.87 -5.97
CA PHE A 371 8.19 -39.14 -5.94
C PHE A 371 7.01 -40.03 -5.54
N VAL A 372 6.12 -39.48 -4.72
CA VAL A 372 4.84 -40.08 -4.35
C VAL A 372 3.75 -39.50 -5.23
N TRP A 373 2.98 -40.35 -5.89
CA TRP A 373 1.77 -39.96 -6.61
C TRP A 373 0.64 -39.71 -5.62
N HIS A 374 -0.03 -38.57 -5.78
CA HIS A 374 -1.24 -38.25 -5.03
C HIS A 374 -2.38 -38.04 -6.01
N MET A 375 -3.55 -38.60 -5.68
CA MET A 375 -4.79 -38.35 -6.40
C MET A 375 -5.91 -38.01 -5.42
N GLU A 376 -6.76 -37.08 -5.81
CA GLU A 376 -7.92 -36.62 -5.05
C GLU A 376 -9.12 -36.48 -5.99
N VAL A 377 -10.28 -36.93 -5.54
CA VAL A 377 -11.53 -36.85 -6.30
C VAL A 377 -12.54 -36.05 -5.48
N GLU A 378 -13.01 -34.96 -6.05
CA GLU A 378 -14.13 -34.17 -5.53
C GLU A 378 -15.28 -34.18 -6.52
N SER A 379 -16.51 -34.25 -6.03
CA SER A 379 -17.69 -33.93 -6.84
C SER A 379 -18.02 -32.45 -6.75
N VAL A 380 -18.58 -31.90 -7.83
CA VAL A 380 -18.91 -30.49 -7.98
C VAL A 380 -20.41 -30.37 -8.22
N SER A 381 -21.09 -29.73 -7.27
CA SER A 381 -22.52 -29.42 -7.39
C SER A 381 -22.80 -28.36 -8.46
N SER A 382 -24.08 -28.20 -8.83
CA SER A 382 -24.51 -27.15 -9.76
C SER A 382 -24.27 -25.72 -9.25
N THR A 383 -24.08 -25.55 -7.94
CA THR A 383 -23.76 -24.26 -7.30
C THR A 383 -22.25 -24.02 -7.17
N GLY A 384 -21.42 -24.99 -7.58
CA GLY A 384 -19.96 -24.93 -7.48
C GLY A 384 -19.39 -25.36 -6.12
N ALA A 385 -20.22 -25.80 -5.17
CA ALA A 385 -19.73 -26.41 -3.93
C ALA A 385 -19.11 -27.79 -4.24
N THR A 386 -17.97 -28.09 -3.63
CA THR A 386 -17.26 -29.36 -3.77
C THR A 386 -17.56 -30.30 -2.59
N GLU A 387 -17.62 -31.61 -2.87
CA GLU A 387 -17.73 -32.68 -1.86
C GLU A 387 -16.64 -33.72 -2.13
N HIS A 388 -15.84 -34.01 -1.10
CA HIS A 388 -14.76 -35.02 -1.15
C HIS A 388 -15.32 -36.43 -1.38
N LYS A 389 -14.79 -37.15 -2.37
CA LYS A 389 -15.16 -38.55 -2.67
C LYS A 389 -14.07 -39.54 -2.30
N GLY A 390 -12.81 -39.11 -2.29
CA GLY A 390 -11.69 -39.91 -1.82
C GLY A 390 -10.35 -39.37 -2.31
N ASP A 391 -9.30 -39.73 -1.58
CA ASP A 391 -7.91 -39.46 -1.90
C ASP A 391 -7.04 -40.72 -1.73
N ILE A 392 -5.91 -40.75 -2.45
CA ILE A 392 -4.93 -41.83 -2.38
C ILE A 392 -3.52 -41.27 -2.59
N SER A 393 -2.55 -41.89 -1.93
CA SER A 393 -1.13 -41.69 -2.19
C SER A 393 -0.38 -43.01 -2.34
N PHE A 394 0.51 -43.10 -3.33
CA PHE A 394 1.27 -44.31 -3.62
C PHE A 394 2.55 -44.03 -4.41
N LYS A 395 3.49 -44.99 -4.39
CA LYS A 395 4.68 -45.01 -5.25
C LYS A 395 5.08 -46.45 -5.57
N MET A 396 6.02 -46.62 -6.51
CA MET A 396 6.69 -47.91 -6.69
C MET A 396 7.90 -48.03 -5.76
N GLY A 397 7.97 -49.14 -5.04
CA GLY A 397 9.14 -49.53 -4.26
C GLY A 397 10.30 -49.98 -5.13
N ASP A 398 11.49 -50.06 -4.54
CA ASP A 398 12.70 -50.55 -5.21
C ASP A 398 12.56 -52.02 -5.67
N ASP A 399 11.64 -52.79 -5.07
CA ASP A 399 11.30 -54.16 -5.46
C ASP A 399 10.27 -54.24 -6.60
N GLY A 400 9.88 -53.10 -7.18
CA GLY A 400 8.90 -53.00 -8.25
C GLY A 400 7.44 -53.09 -7.77
N LYS A 401 7.20 -53.29 -6.47
CA LYS A 401 5.83 -53.38 -5.94
C LYS A 401 5.29 -52.02 -5.56
N LEU A 402 3.96 -51.89 -5.62
CA LEU A 402 3.30 -50.72 -5.08
C LEU A 402 3.48 -50.61 -3.56
N ILE A 403 3.81 -49.41 -3.13
CA ILE A 403 3.80 -48.96 -1.75
C ILE A 403 2.69 -47.92 -1.62
N TYR A 404 1.81 -48.13 -0.65
CA TYR A 404 0.68 -47.27 -0.34
C TYR A 404 0.96 -46.46 0.92
N GLY A 405 0.89 -45.13 0.80
CA GLY A 405 1.33 -44.20 1.83
C GLY A 405 2.82 -44.37 2.25
N PRO A 406 3.31 -43.51 3.15
CA PRO A 406 4.71 -43.56 3.62
C PRO A 406 5.06 -44.83 4.40
N GLU A 407 4.05 -45.51 4.98
CA GLU A 407 4.23 -46.68 5.86
C GLU A 407 3.89 -48.03 5.21
N GLY A 408 3.46 -48.05 3.93
CA GLY A 408 3.15 -49.30 3.21
C GLY A 408 1.84 -49.97 3.63
N ASN A 409 0.85 -49.20 4.08
CA ASN A 409 -0.46 -49.68 4.52
C ASN A 409 -1.27 -50.09 3.29
N GLY A 410 -1.69 -51.36 3.15
CA GLY A 410 -2.28 -51.97 1.93
C GLY A 410 -3.35 -51.15 1.16
N GLU A 411 -3.72 -51.62 -0.05
CA GLU A 411 -4.60 -50.90 -1.01
C GLU A 411 -5.79 -50.24 -0.28
N PRO A 412 -5.99 -48.92 -0.43
CA PRO A 412 -7.03 -48.22 0.32
C PRO A 412 -8.42 -48.72 -0.11
N ASP A 413 -9.30 -48.95 0.87
CA ASP A 413 -10.71 -49.22 0.64
C ASP A 413 -11.38 -47.95 0.10
N GLY A 414 -11.96 -48.00 -1.10
CA GLY A 414 -12.68 -46.83 -1.64
C GLY A 414 -12.95 -46.86 -3.13
N ILE A 415 -12.88 -45.67 -3.74
CA ILE A 415 -13.22 -45.42 -5.15
C ILE A 415 -12.06 -45.68 -6.13
N PHE A 416 -10.86 -45.95 -5.61
CA PHE A 416 -9.65 -46.20 -6.40
C PHE A 416 -9.39 -47.70 -6.53
N LYS A 417 -8.88 -48.12 -7.69
CA LYS A 417 -8.49 -49.51 -7.92
C LYS A 417 -7.15 -49.60 -8.63
N PHE A 418 -6.20 -50.30 -8.03
CA PHE A 418 -4.94 -50.56 -8.73
C PHE A 418 -5.07 -51.72 -9.72
N SER A 419 -4.49 -51.56 -10.91
CA SER A 419 -4.44 -52.60 -11.93
C SER A 419 -3.02 -52.81 -12.46
N SER A 420 -2.16 -53.58 -11.79
CA SER A 420 -0.80 -53.84 -12.30
C SER A 420 -0.79 -54.63 -13.61
N ASN A 421 0.14 -54.32 -14.51
CA ASN A 421 0.59 -55.25 -15.56
C ASN A 421 1.34 -56.46 -14.99
N GLU A 422 1.94 -56.33 -13.80
CA GLU A 422 2.86 -57.33 -13.22
C GLU A 422 2.18 -58.57 -12.61
N ILE A 423 0.88 -58.52 -12.31
CA ILE A 423 0.18 -59.68 -11.73
C ILE A 423 -0.27 -60.71 -12.78
N ALA A 424 -0.35 -60.39 -14.09
CA ALA A 424 -0.76 -61.38 -15.10
C ALA A 424 -0.55 -61.01 -16.59
N GLY A 425 0.15 -59.92 -16.95
CA GLY A 425 0.27 -59.52 -18.36
C GLY A 425 -1.03 -58.97 -18.99
N GLU A 426 -2.01 -58.58 -18.17
CA GLU A 426 -3.21 -57.86 -18.60
C GLU A 426 -3.00 -56.35 -18.41
N THR A 427 -3.40 -55.53 -19.39
CA THR A 427 -3.39 -54.05 -19.34
C THR A 427 -4.40 -53.45 -18.35
N GLY A 428 -4.81 -54.20 -17.33
CA GLY A 428 -5.78 -53.77 -16.34
C GLY A 428 -7.14 -53.37 -16.95
N ALA A 429 -7.63 -52.19 -16.54
CA ALA A 429 -8.87 -51.60 -17.04
C ALA A 429 -8.74 -51.01 -18.45
N GLN A 430 -7.51 -50.78 -18.95
CA GLN A 430 -7.29 -50.23 -20.28
C GLN A 430 -7.81 -51.22 -21.34
N GLY A 431 -8.79 -50.77 -22.13
CA GLY A 431 -9.46 -51.61 -23.13
C GLY A 431 -10.51 -52.58 -22.56
N LYS A 432 -10.68 -52.65 -21.24
CA LYS A 432 -11.74 -53.40 -20.55
C LYS A 432 -12.49 -52.56 -19.48
N PRO A 433 -12.84 -51.28 -19.74
CA PRO A 433 -13.41 -50.41 -18.71
C PRO A 433 -14.81 -50.83 -18.23
N ASP A 434 -15.51 -51.68 -18.99
CA ASP A 434 -16.83 -52.24 -18.64
C ASP A 434 -16.78 -53.50 -17.78
N ASP A 435 -15.60 -54.08 -17.55
CA ASP A 435 -15.46 -55.28 -16.72
C ASP A 435 -16.00 -55.00 -15.31
N PRO A 436 -16.87 -55.87 -14.74
CA PRO A 436 -17.39 -55.71 -13.38
C PRO A 436 -16.32 -55.44 -12.31
N LYS A 437 -15.08 -55.89 -12.54
CA LYS A 437 -13.92 -55.64 -11.67
C LYS A 437 -13.44 -54.18 -11.67
N TYR A 438 -13.63 -53.45 -12.77
CA TYR A 438 -13.03 -52.12 -13.00
C TYR A 438 -14.06 -51.00 -13.18
N LYS A 439 -15.26 -51.34 -13.66
CA LYS A 439 -16.25 -50.35 -14.13
C LYS A 439 -16.73 -49.33 -13.09
N ASN A 440 -16.64 -49.66 -11.79
CA ASN A 440 -17.10 -48.81 -10.70
C ASN A 440 -15.98 -47.97 -10.06
N TYR A 441 -14.76 -48.02 -10.59
CA TYR A 441 -13.56 -47.45 -9.95
C TYR A 441 -12.84 -46.45 -10.85
N LEU A 442 -12.10 -45.54 -10.23
CA LEU A 442 -11.00 -44.85 -10.86
C LEU A 442 -9.79 -45.78 -10.81
N ASN A 443 -9.53 -46.41 -11.95
CA ASN A 443 -8.47 -47.40 -12.06
C ASN A 443 -7.15 -46.68 -12.33
N TYR A 444 -6.06 -47.17 -11.77
CA TYR A 444 -4.74 -46.61 -12.03
C TYR A 444 -3.68 -47.70 -12.07
N TYR A 445 -2.62 -47.45 -12.84
CA TYR A 445 -1.45 -48.32 -12.87
C TYR A 445 -0.19 -47.56 -13.25
N ILE A 446 0.95 -48.14 -12.87
CA ILE A 446 2.28 -47.66 -13.26
C ILE A 446 2.89 -48.74 -14.16
N LEU A 447 3.57 -48.33 -15.22
CA LEU A 447 4.37 -49.25 -16.02
C LEU A 447 5.64 -49.62 -15.25
N GLY A 448 5.70 -50.84 -14.70
CA GLY A 448 6.79 -51.29 -13.80
C GLY A 448 8.20 -51.12 -14.34
N TYR A 449 8.41 -51.30 -15.65
CA TYR A 449 9.72 -51.08 -16.30
C TYR A 449 10.15 -49.60 -16.39
N GLN A 450 9.24 -48.66 -16.10
CA GLN A 450 9.47 -47.22 -16.17
C GLN A 450 9.74 -46.60 -14.78
N GLN A 451 10.00 -47.39 -13.72
CA GLN A 451 10.48 -46.89 -12.41
C GLN A 451 9.71 -45.66 -11.89
N ASN A 452 8.37 -45.76 -11.77
CA ASN A 452 7.49 -44.68 -11.29
C ASN A 452 7.29 -43.48 -12.22
N LYS A 453 7.92 -43.47 -13.41
CA LYS A 453 7.89 -42.34 -14.35
C LYS A 453 6.54 -42.08 -14.99
N GLU A 454 5.75 -43.12 -15.18
CA GLU A 454 4.54 -43.06 -16.00
C GLU A 454 3.38 -43.74 -15.29
N MET A 455 2.32 -42.96 -15.08
CA MET A 455 1.07 -43.40 -14.48
C MET A 455 -0.05 -43.32 -15.51
N HIS A 456 -0.87 -44.36 -15.58
CA HIS A 456 -2.09 -44.38 -16.36
C HIS A 456 -3.27 -44.36 -15.42
N ILE A 457 -4.30 -43.59 -15.76
CA ILE A 457 -5.56 -43.54 -15.04
C ILE A 457 -6.70 -43.84 -16.02
N THR A 458 -7.67 -44.65 -15.61
CA THR A 458 -8.83 -45.05 -16.41
C THR A 458 -10.11 -44.86 -15.60
N LEU A 459 -11.04 -44.04 -16.10
CA LEU A 459 -12.40 -44.01 -15.54
C LEU A 459 -13.14 -45.28 -15.95
N GLY A 460 -13.62 -46.05 -14.97
CA GLY A 460 -14.59 -47.10 -15.24
C GLY A 460 -15.89 -46.54 -15.83
N THR A 461 -16.61 -47.33 -16.62
CA THR A 461 -17.80 -46.86 -17.35
C THR A 461 -19.02 -46.57 -16.48
N ALA A 462 -19.01 -47.05 -15.22
CA ALA A 462 -20.02 -46.82 -14.20
C ALA A 462 -19.47 -46.04 -12.99
N PHE A 463 -18.30 -45.40 -13.13
CA PHE A 463 -17.68 -44.63 -12.05
C PHE A 463 -18.51 -43.37 -11.74
N LEU A 464 -19.10 -43.32 -10.53
CA LEU A 464 -19.86 -42.18 -10.00
C LEU A 464 -20.75 -41.50 -11.05
N THR A 465 -21.47 -42.31 -11.83
CA THR A 465 -22.20 -41.83 -13.02
C THR A 465 -23.25 -40.79 -12.65
N GLY A 466 -23.22 -39.65 -13.35
CA GLY A 466 -24.14 -38.53 -13.12
C GLY A 466 -23.60 -37.45 -12.18
N GLU A 467 -22.43 -37.65 -11.58
CA GLU A 467 -21.71 -36.61 -10.85
C GLU A 467 -20.69 -35.90 -11.75
N LYS A 468 -20.57 -34.58 -11.60
CA LYS A 468 -19.45 -33.81 -12.15
C LYS A 468 -18.29 -33.89 -11.19
N LEU A 469 -17.13 -34.32 -11.64
CA LEU A 469 -15.98 -34.59 -10.78
C LEU A 469 -14.77 -33.78 -11.20
N ASN A 470 -14.03 -33.33 -10.21
CA ASN A 470 -12.65 -32.88 -10.34
C ASN A 470 -11.74 -34.02 -9.86
N ILE A 471 -10.88 -34.52 -10.75
CA ILE A 471 -9.87 -35.52 -10.40
C ILE A 471 -8.52 -34.82 -10.47
N SER A 472 -7.95 -34.54 -9.31
CA SER A 472 -6.68 -33.82 -9.17
C SER A 472 -5.53 -34.77 -8.89
N VAL A 473 -4.44 -34.62 -9.64
CA VAL A 473 -3.21 -35.43 -9.51
C VAL A 473 -2.01 -34.52 -9.32
N TRP A 474 -1.14 -34.86 -8.36
CA TRP A 474 0.14 -34.18 -8.13
C TRP A 474 1.19 -35.14 -7.59
N LEU A 475 2.45 -34.68 -7.53
CA LEU A 475 3.58 -35.41 -6.96
C LEU A 475 4.02 -34.76 -5.64
N GLY A 476 4.35 -35.60 -4.67
CA GLY A 476 4.93 -35.22 -3.37
C GLY A 476 6.25 -35.95 -3.12
N LEU A 477 6.88 -35.65 -1.98
CA LEU A 477 8.10 -36.31 -1.49
C LEU A 477 7.94 -36.66 -0.01
N GLU A 478 8.39 -37.85 0.41
CA GLU A 478 8.31 -38.28 1.81
C GLU A 478 9.23 -37.47 2.73
N ASP A 479 10.48 -37.28 2.30
CA ASP A 479 11.50 -36.55 3.06
C ASP A 479 11.31 -35.03 3.01
N MET A 480 10.35 -34.55 2.21
CA MET A 480 9.98 -33.14 2.09
C MET A 480 8.45 -32.98 2.00
N PRO A 481 7.72 -33.09 3.12
CA PRO A 481 6.24 -33.06 3.13
C PRO A 481 5.62 -31.76 2.59
N GLU A 482 6.37 -30.65 2.61
CA GLU A 482 5.94 -29.36 2.07
C GLU A 482 6.04 -29.30 0.53
N PHE A 483 6.74 -30.25 -0.10
CA PHE A 483 6.86 -30.29 -1.54
C PHE A 483 5.58 -30.78 -2.21
N LYS A 484 5.08 -30.01 -3.17
CA LYS A 484 3.99 -30.37 -4.06
C LYS A 484 4.34 -29.90 -5.48
N SER A 485 4.30 -30.80 -6.45
CA SER A 485 4.46 -30.43 -7.87
C SER A 485 3.26 -29.63 -8.38
N ASN A 486 3.31 -29.23 -9.66
CA ASN A 486 2.10 -28.80 -10.35
C ASN A 486 1.00 -29.86 -10.26
N THR A 487 -0.26 -29.41 -10.15
CA THR A 487 -1.45 -30.27 -10.12
C THR A 487 -2.10 -30.33 -11.51
N ILE A 488 -2.41 -31.54 -11.97
CA ILE A 488 -3.25 -31.77 -13.15
C ILE A 488 -4.65 -32.11 -12.66
N THR A 489 -5.64 -31.31 -13.04
CA THR A 489 -7.05 -31.56 -12.72
C THR A 489 -7.80 -31.95 -13.99
N PHE A 490 -8.43 -33.10 -13.96
CA PHE A 490 -9.36 -33.59 -14.96
C PHE A 490 -10.80 -33.31 -14.56
N TYR A 491 -11.65 -33.04 -15.55
CA TYR A 491 -13.06 -32.74 -15.37
C TYR A 491 -13.91 -33.81 -16.05
N THR A 492 -14.87 -34.38 -15.31
CA THR A 492 -15.92 -35.23 -15.87
C THR A 492 -17.18 -34.38 -16.15
N TYR A 493 -17.98 -34.80 -17.13
CA TYR A 493 -19.22 -34.11 -17.51
C TYR A 493 -20.48 -34.87 -17.10
#